data_AF-A0A382ZS60-F1
#
_entry.id   AF-A0A382ZS60-F1
#
_cell.length_a   1.000
_cell.length_b   1.000
_cell.length_c   1.000
_cell.angle_alpha   90.00
_cell.angle_beta   90.00
_cell.angle_gamma   90.00
#
_symmetry.space_group_name_H-M   'P 1'
#
loop_
_entity.id
_entity.type
_entity.pdbx_description
1 polymer ?
#
loop_
_entity_poly.entity_id
_entity_poly.type
_entity_poly.pdbx_seq_one_letter_code
_entity_poly.pdbx_strand_id
1 'polypeptide(L)' 'MQGTGNDFVIFDTFSQSLSLSTEQIQHIADRHLGIGCDQVLLIGPSKNDEVDVYYRIFNSDGT' A
#
# COMPACT_ATOMS: atom_id res chain seq x y z
N MET A 1 -6.17 -1.81 -8.81
CA MET A 1 -7.64 -1.81 -8.70
C MET A 1 -8.09 -0.36 -8.82
N GLN A 2 -9.19 -0.05 -9.51
CA GLN A 2 -9.74 1.32 -9.54
C GLN A 2 -11.07 1.33 -8.79
N GLY A 3 -11.16 2.08 -7.70
CA GLY A 3 -12.36 2.26 -6.90
C GLY A 3 -12.81 3.71 -6.97
N THR A 4 -13.95 3.98 -7.62
CA THR A 4 -14.56 5.33 -7.66
C THR A 4 -13.64 6.44 -8.19
N GLY A 5 -12.71 6.10 -9.09
CA GLY A 5 -11.76 7.05 -9.67
C GLY A 5 -10.36 7.02 -9.06
N ASN A 6 -10.18 6.45 -7.86
CA ASN A 6 -8.86 6.26 -7.24
C ASN A 6 -8.20 4.97 -7.72
N ASP A 7 -6.91 5.02 -8.08
CA ASP A 7 -6.10 3.84 -8.37
C ASP A 7 -5.19 3.45 -7.19
N PHE A 8 -5.00 2.13 -7.07
CA PHE A 8 -4.28 1.51 -5.95
C PHE A 8 -3.21 0.55 -6.42
N VAL A 9 -2.02 0.67 -5.81
CA VAL A 9 -1.02 -0.39 -5.76
C VAL A 9 -1.19 -1.19 -4.48
N ILE A 10 -1.26 -2.51 -4.59
CA ILE A 10 -1.52 -3.40 -3.45
C ILE A 10 -0.30 -4.30 -3.24
N PHE A 11 0.21 -4.35 -2.02
CA PHE A 11 1.27 -5.25 -1.58
C PHE A 11 0.71 -6.30 -0.62
N ASP A 12 0.92 -7.57 -0.98
CA ASP A 12 0.65 -8.71 -0.11
C ASP A 12 1.81 -8.88 0.89
N THR A 13 1.47 -8.90 2.18
CA THR A 13 2.41 -9.08 3.29
C THR A 13 2.14 -10.34 4.12
N PHE A 14 1.29 -11.27 3.64
CA PHE A 14 1.05 -12.59 4.24
C PHE A 14 2.29 -13.49 4.20
N SER A 15 3.03 -13.45 3.09
CA SER A 15 4.23 -14.28 2.92
C SER A 15 5.49 -13.63 3.47
N GLN A 16 5.56 -12.30 3.43
CA GLN A 16 6.74 -11.54 3.86
C GLN A 16 6.33 -10.19 4.45
N SER A 17 6.88 -9.86 5.61
CA SER A 17 6.68 -8.53 6.20
C SER A 17 7.33 -7.46 5.31
N LEU A 18 6.54 -6.45 4.93
CA LEU A 18 7.01 -5.31 4.17
C LEU A 18 6.80 -4.03 5.00
N SER A 19 7.83 -3.21 5.09
CA SER A 19 7.75 -1.86 5.62
C SER A 19 8.34 -0.93 4.56
N LEU A 20 7.57 0.07 4.14
CA LEU A 20 8.00 1.07 3.17
C LEU A 20 8.29 2.39 3.89
N SER A 21 9.35 3.07 3.48
CA SER A 21 9.57 4.46 3.87
C SER A 21 8.68 5.40 3.05
N THR A 22 8.49 6.62 3.55
CA THR A 22 7.75 7.68 2.83
C THR A 22 8.33 7.91 1.43
N GLU A 23 9.66 7.93 1.28
CA GLU A 23 10.32 8.11 -0.02
C GLU A 23 10.03 6.95 -0.98
N GLN A 24 9.98 5.72 -0.47
CA GLN A 24 9.63 4.55 -1.28
C GLN A 24 8.17 4.60 -1.73
N ILE A 25 7.25 5.01 -0.84
CA ILE A 25 5.83 5.17 -1.19
C ILE A 25 5.67 6.24 -2.27
N GLN A 26 6.31 7.40 -2.11
CA GLN A 26 6.30 8.48 -3.09
C GLN A 26 6.86 8.02 -4.44
N HIS A 27 7.97 7.26 -4.43
CA HIS A 27 8.55 6.73 -5.65
C HIS A 27 7.64 5.72 -6.36
N ILE A 28 6.96 4.85 -5.60
CA ILE A 28 5.97 3.90 -6.16
C ILE A 28 4.79 4.66 -6.78
N ALA A 29 4.33 5.72 -6.11
CA ALA A 29 3.20 6.54 -6.54
C ALA A 29 3.51 7.50 -7.71
N ASP A 30 4.79 7.74 -8.00
CA ASP A 30 5.22 8.57 -9.13
C ASP A 30 4.78 7.95 -10.47
N ARG A 31 4.03 8.69 -11.28
CA ARG A 31 3.47 8.22 -12.57
C ARG A 31 4.49 8.20 -13.73
N HIS A 32 5.67 8.78 -13.55
CA HIS A 32 6.73 8.82 -14.57
C HIS A 32 7.88 7.88 -14.25
N LEU A 33 8.24 7.76 -12.97
CA LEU A 33 9.37 6.97 -12.49
C LEU A 33 8.95 5.66 -11.82
N GLY A 34 7.73 5.60 -11.29
CA GLY A 34 7.18 4.47 -10.54
C GLY A 34 6.07 3.73 -11.27
N ILE A 35 5.17 3.13 -10.49
CA ILE A 35 3.98 2.47 -11.02
C ILE A 35 2.90 3.51 -11.33
N GLY A 36 2.80 4.55 -10.50
CA GLY A 36 1.80 5.58 -10.62
C GLY A 36 0.47 5.18 -9.98
N CYS A 37 0.16 5.76 -8.82
CA CYS A 37 -1.13 5.54 -8.15
C CYS A 37 -1.45 6.65 -7.15
N ASP A 38 -2.72 6.78 -6.79
CA ASP A 38 -3.19 7.73 -5.78
C ASP A 38 -2.89 7.21 -4.37
N GLN A 39 -3.00 5.89 -4.15
CA GLN A 39 -2.77 5.27 -2.84
C GLN A 39 -2.05 3.91 -2.93
N VAL A 40 -1.22 3.62 -1.92
CA VAL A 40 -0.52 2.35 -1.74
C VAL A 40 -1.14 1.60 -0.57
N LEU A 41 -1.56 0.36 -0.78
CA LEU A 41 -2.23 -0.48 0.22
C LEU A 41 -1.37 -1.71 0.54
N LEU A 42 -0.99 -1.87 1.80
CA LEU A 42 -0.35 -3.07 2.31
C LEU A 42 -1.41 -3.90 3.01
N ILE A 43 -1.52 -5.18 2.67
CA ILE A 43 -2.50 -6.09 3.26
C ILE A 43 -1.79 -7.35 3.75
N GLY A 44 -2.16 -7.86 4.93
CA GLY A 44 -1.51 -9.04 5.48
C GLY A 44 -2.05 -9.47 6.83
N PRO A 45 -1.28 -10.28 7.57
CA PRO A 45 -1.75 -10.91 8.78
C PRO A 45 -1.89 -9.89 9.90
N SER A 46 -2.98 -10.00 10.65
CA SER A 46 -3.17 -9.20 11.85
C SER A 46 -2.26 -9.67 12.97
N LYS A 47 -1.91 -8.74 13.87
CA LYS A 47 -1.28 -9.08 15.17
C LYS A 47 -2.30 -9.44 16.25
N ASN A 48 -3.59 -9.22 15.96
CA ASN A 48 -4.70 -9.61 16.82
C ASN A 48 -5.33 -10.87 16.24
N ASP A 49 -5.37 -11.94 17.03
CA ASP A 49 -5.92 -13.25 16.67
C ASP A 49 -7.45 -13.21 16.40
N GLU A 50 -8.15 -12.16 16.82
CA GLU A 50 -9.58 -11.94 16.54
C GLU A 50 -9.84 -11.23 15.19
N VAL A 51 -8.78 -10.84 14.46
CA VAL A 51 -8.89 -10.09 13.22
C VAL A 51 -8.24 -10.87 12.09
N ASP A 52 -8.99 -11.16 11.04
CA ASP A 52 -8.52 -12.00 9.93
C ASP A 52 -7.37 -11.35 9.14
N VAL A 53 -7.44 -10.03 8.94
CA VAL A 53 -6.52 -9.28 8.07
C VAL A 53 -6.29 -7.89 8.63
N TYR A 54 -5.03 -7.45 8.55
CA TYR A 54 -4.64 -6.07 8.79
C TYR A 54 -4.22 -5.41 7.48
N TYR A 55 -4.66 -4.18 7.27
CA TYR A 55 -4.20 -3.38 6.15
C TYR A 55 -3.75 -1.98 6.59
N ARG A 56 -2.83 -1.43 5.81
CA ARG A 56 -2.39 -0.03 5.89
C ARG A 56 -2.54 0.60 4.53
N ILE A 57 -3.01 1.84 4.53
CA ILE A 57 -3.16 2.64 3.33
C ILE A 57 -2.28 3.87 3.47
N PHE A 58 -1.55 4.17 2.41
CA PHE A 58 -0.72 5.35 2.30
C PHE A 58 -1.15 6.17 1.10
N ASN A 59 -1.16 7.49 1.24
CA ASN A 59 -1.37 8.38 0.09
C ASN A 59 -0.09 8.49 -0.75
N SER A 60 -0.21 9.06 -1.94
CA SER A 60 0.92 9.30 -2.85
C SER A 60 2.04 10.16 -2.24
N ASP A 61 1.76 10.96 -1.22
CA ASP A 61 2.75 11.74 -0.48
C ASP A 61 3.42 10.96 0.67
N GLY A 62 3.00 9.71 0.90
CA GLY A 62 3.51 8.81 1.92
C GLY A 62 2.94 9.01 3.32
N THR A 63 1.81 9.70 3.44
CA THR A 63 1.00 9.81 4.68
C THR A 63 0.14 8.60 4.97
#